data_AF-A0A4P5YK49-F1
#
_entry.id   AF-A0A4P5YK49-F1
#
_cell.length_a   1.000
_cell.length_b   1.000
_cell.length_c   1.000
_cell.angle_alpha   90.00
_cell.angle_beta   90.00
_cell.angle_gamma   90.00
#
_symmetry.space_group_name_H-M   'P 1'
#
loop_
_entity.id
_entity.type
_entity.pdbx_description
1 polymer ?
#
loop_
_entity_poly.entity_id
_entity_poly.type
_entity_poly.pdbx_seq_one_letter_code
_entity_poly.pdbx_strand_id
1 'polypeptide(L)' 'MTTSEKNSLLKQNTLCWLGALILPLILHFGLRHTQFPWPLILPFLIFGLMLVSNKLLAKASGEPTDNLDKNARR' A
#
# COMPACT_ATOMS: atom_id res chain seq x y z
N MET A 1 10.97 -12.83 14.01
CA MET A 1 11.21 -11.59 13.25
C MET A 1 12.17 -10.71 14.01
N THR A 2 13.28 -10.31 13.39
CA THR A 2 14.28 -9.46 14.05
C THR A 2 13.83 -8.00 14.06
N THR A 3 14.34 -7.20 15.00
CA THR A 3 14.04 -5.75 15.11
C THR A 3 14.42 -4.97 13.84
N SER A 4 15.47 -5.41 13.13
CA SER A 4 15.90 -4.84 11.85
C SER A 4 14.86 -5.04 10.73
N GLU A 5 14.28 -6.24 10.63
CA GLU A 5 13.24 -6.54 9.62
C GLU A 5 11.96 -5.74 9.86
N LYS A 6 11.55 -5.57 11.12
CA LYS A 6 10.40 -4.72 11.48
C LYS A 6 10.62 -3.27 11.04
N ASN A 7 11.80 -2.70 11.30
CA ASN A 7 12.13 -1.33 10.88
C ASN A 7 12.15 -1.18 9.35
N SER A 8 12.62 -2.20 8.61
CA SER A 8 12.60 -2.20 7.15
C SER A 8 11.17 -2.16 6.60
N LEU A 9 10.26 -2.98 7.14
CA LEU A 9 8.86 -2.99 6.71
C LEU A 9 8.12 -1.69 7.05
N LEU A 10 8.38 -1.11 8.22
CA LEU A 10 7.83 0.19 8.58
C LEU A 10 8.32 1.28 7.63
N LYS A 11 9.62 1.28 7.28
CA LYS A 11 10.18 2.23 6.32
C LYS A 11 9.55 2.10 4.94
N GLN A 12 9.34 0.87 4.46
CA GLN A 12 8.66 0.60 3.19
C GLN A 12 7.21 1.08 3.22
N ASN A 13 6.50 0.86 4.33
CA ASN A 13 5.16 1.35 4.51
C ASN A 13 5.09 2.89 4.47
N THR A 14 5.99 3.57 5.18
CA THR A 14 6.09 5.03 5.15
C THR A 14 6.42 5.55 3.76
N LEU A 15 7.32 4.90 3.01
CA LEU A 15 7.59 5.25 1.61
C LEU A 15 6.34 5.08 0.72
N CYS A 16 5.57 4.02 0.96
CA CYS A 16 4.32 3.77 0.26
C CYS A 16 3.34 4.92 0.50
N TRP A 17 3.15 5.32 1.76
CA TRP A 17 2.33 6.49 2.12
C TRP A 17 2.85 7.81 1.53
N LEU A 18 4.16 8.01 1.46
CA LEU A 18 4.74 9.18 0.80
C LEU A 18 4.40 9.18 -0.70
N GLY A 19 4.51 8.02 -1.35
CA GLY A 19 4.07 7.80 -2.72
C GLY A 19 2.57 8.08 -2.91
N ALA A 20 1.73 7.69 -1.94
CA ALA A 20 0.30 7.97 -1.91
C ALA A 20 -0.03 9.45 -2.05
N LEU A 21 0.78 10.29 -1.42
CA LEU A 21 0.55 11.73 -1.33
C LEU A 21 1.12 12.45 -2.55
N ILE A 22 2.28 11.99 -3.05
CA ILE A 22 3.00 12.61 -4.16
C ILE A 22 2.39 12.21 -5.52
N LEU A 23 1.99 10.94 -5.68
CA LEU A 23 1.49 10.40 -6.95
C LEU A 23 0.22 11.12 -7.46
N PRO A 24 -0.81 11.41 -6.64
CA PRO A 24 -1.96 12.18 -7.08
C PRO A 24 -1.59 13.61 -7.45
N LEU A 25 -0.60 14.22 -6.77
CA LEU A 25 -0.12 15.56 -7.09
C LEU A 25 0.50 15.60 -8.50
N ILE A 26 1.42 14.67 -8.78
CA ILE A 26 2.08 14.57 -10.09
C ILE A 26 1.05 14.31 -11.18
N LEU A 27 0.15 13.35 -10.97
CA LEU A 27 -0.89 13.05 -11.93
C LEU A 27 -1.86 14.25 -12.08
N HIS A 28 -2.18 15.00 -11.02
CA HIS A 28 -3.06 16.18 -11.08
C HIS A 28 -2.46 17.29 -11.93
N PHE A 29 -1.18 17.59 -11.75
CA PHE A 29 -0.49 18.58 -12.56
C PHE A 29 -0.26 18.09 -14.00
N GLY A 30 0.10 16.83 -14.20
CA GLY A 30 0.35 16.25 -15.52
C GLY A 30 -0.91 16.05 -16.37
N LEU A 31 -2.03 15.70 -15.74
CA LEU A 31 -3.34 15.48 -16.39
C LEU A 31 -4.26 16.69 -16.22
N ARG A 32 -3.75 17.85 -15.78
CA ARG A 32 -4.55 19.09 -15.57
C ARG A 32 -5.30 19.53 -16.84
N HIS A 33 -4.74 19.22 -18.00
CA HIS A 33 -5.32 19.54 -19.30
C HIS A 33 -6.38 18.54 -19.78
N THR A 34 -6.53 17.41 -19.10
CA THR A 34 -7.52 16.38 -19.42
C THR A 34 -8.65 16.47 -18.40
N GLN A 35 -9.91 16.37 -18.84
CA GLN A 35 -11.08 16.24 -17.95
C GLN A 35 -11.13 14.85 -17.32
N PHE A 36 -10.04 14.45 -16.67
CA PHE A 36 -9.87 13.13 -16.10
C PHE A 36 -10.80 13.01 -14.89
N PRO A 37 -11.58 11.91 -14.76
CA PRO A 37 -12.57 11.74 -13.69
C PRO A 37 -11.87 11.38 -12.36
N TRP A 38 -11.20 12.37 -11.80
CA TRP A 38 -10.45 12.28 -10.55
C TRP A 38 -11.22 11.64 -9.38
N PRO A 39 -12.49 11.98 -9.11
CA PRO A 39 -13.24 11.39 -8.00
C PRO A 39 -13.45 9.88 -8.12
N LEU A 40 -13.42 9.33 -9.34
CA LEU A 40 -13.56 7.88 -9.58
C LEU A 40 -12.23 7.14 -9.41
N ILE A 41 -11.10 7.73 -9.79
CA ILE A 41 -9.79 7.05 -9.79
C ILE A 41 -9.05 7.20 -8.46
N LEU A 42 -9.24 8.32 -7.76
CA LEU A 42 -8.69 8.53 -6.42
C LEU A 42 -8.99 7.40 -5.42
N PRO A 43 -10.25 6.94 -5.25
CA PRO A 43 -10.53 5.85 -4.31
C PRO A 43 -9.82 4.57 -4.72
N PHE A 44 -9.75 4.22 -6.00
CA PHE A 44 -9.01 3.04 -6.46
C PHE A 44 -7.50 3.14 -6.19
N LEU A 45 -6.91 4.32 -6.40
CA LEU A 45 -5.50 4.57 -6.13
C LEU A 45 -5.18 4.43 -4.63
N ILE A 46 -6.02 5.00 -3.77
CA ILE A 46 -5.89 4.95 -2.32
C ILE A 46 -6.15 3.52 -1.81
N PHE A 47 -7.17 2.83 -2.32
CA PHE A 47 -7.55 1.49 -1.86
C PHE A 47 -6.46 0.46 -2.15
N GLY A 48 -5.86 0.51 -3.35
CA GLY A 48 -4.73 -0.37 -3.69
C GLY A 48 -3.54 -0.15 -2.76
N LEU A 49 -3.24 1.11 -2.45
CA LEU A 49 -2.15 1.47 -1.56
C LEU A 49 -2.42 1.10 -0.09
N MET A 50 -3.67 1.25 0.33
CA MET A 50 -4.15 0.89 1.67
C MET A 50 -4.08 -0.64 1.88
N LEU A 51 -4.41 -1.44 0.86
CA LEU A 51 -4.26 -2.91 0.91
C LEU A 51 -2.78 -3.32 1.03
N VAL A 52 -1.89 -2.67 0.27
CA VAL A 52 -0.44 -2.91 0.37
C VAL A 52 0.10 -2.48 1.73
N SER A 53 -0.33 -1.32 2.24
CA SER A 53 0.03 -0.82 3.57
C SER A 53 -0.39 -1.80 4.66
N ASN A 54 -1.65 -2.24 4.64
CA ASN A 54 -2.18 -3.20 5.61
C ASN A 54 -1.45 -4.54 5.54
N LYS A 55 -1.07 -5.01 4.34
CA LYS A 55 -0.28 -6.24 4.17
C LYS A 55 1.12 -6.11 4.78
N LEU A 56 1.77 -4.95 4.60
CA LEU A 56 3.09 -4.66 5.20
C LEU A 56 3.00 -4.52 6.72
N LEU A 57 1.98 -3.84 7.24
CA LEU A 57 1.69 -3.76 8.67
C LEU A 57 1.39 -5.13 9.27
N ALA A 58 0.56 -5.95 8.63
CA ALA A 58 0.22 -7.30 9.08
C ALA A 58 1.49 -8.18 9.16
N LYS A 59 2.33 -8.15 8.11
CA LYS A 59 3.64 -8.82 8.12
C LYS A 59 4.56 -8.32 9.24
N ALA A 60 4.59 -7.01 9.47
CA ALA A 60 5.41 -6.41 10.53
C ALA A 60 4.87 -6.69 11.94
N SER A 61 3.56 -6.86 12.09
CA SER A 61 2.90 -7.17 13.37
C SER A 61 3.11 -8.62 13.83
N GLY A 62 3.59 -9.50 12.94
CA GLY A 62 3.88 -10.90 13.24
C GLY A 62 2.69 -11.84 13.04
N GLU A 63 1.64 -11.38 12.35
CA GLU A 63 0.52 -12.25 12.00
C GLU A 63 1.00 -13.34 11.02
N PRO A 64 0.82 -14.63 11.33
CA PRO A 64 1.30 -15.72 10.50
C PRO A 64 0.45 -15.80 9.23
N THR A 65 0.89 -15.13 8.17
CA THR A 65 0.33 -15.32 6.83
C THR A 65 0.54 -16.76 6.32
N ASP A 66 1.31 -17.58 7.04
CA ASP A 66 1.55 -19.00 6.76
C ASP A 66 0.31 -19.91 6.92
N ASN A 67 -0.79 -19.42 7.50
CA ASN A 67 -2.00 -20.23 7.70
C ASN A 67 -3.02 -20.16 6.56
N LEU A 68 -2.87 -19.25 5.58
CA LEU A 68 -3.78 -19.18 4.44
C LEU A 68 -3.42 -20.16 3.31
N ASP A 69 -2.17 -20.62 3.23
CA ASP A 69 -1.72 -21.56 2.18
C ASP A 69 -1.74 -23.04 2.61
N LYS A 70 -1.90 -23.32 3.91
CA LYS A 70 -1.96 -24.69 4.44
C LYS A 70 -3.36 -25.28 4.54
N ASN A 71 -4.42 -24.46 4.53
CA ASN A 71 -5.80 -24.96 4.63
C ASN A 71 -6.50 -25.16 3.27
N ALA A 72 -5.86 -24.76 2.16
CA ALA A 72 -6.34 -25.07 0.80
C ALA A 72 -5.85 -26.44 0.27
N ARG A 73 -5.12 -27.21 1.10
CA ARG A 73 -4.59 -28.54 0.78
C ARG A 73 -4.89 -29.59 1.86
N ARG A 74 -6.04 -29.50 2.52
CA ARG A 74 -6.62 -30.58 3.32
C ARG A 74 -8.04 -30.89 2.87
#